data_AF-A0A940LN15-F1
#
_entry.id   AF-A0A940LN15-F1
#
_cell.length_a   1.000
_cell.length_b   1.000
_cell.length_c   1.000
_cell.angle_alpha   90.00
_cell.angle_beta   90.00
_cell.angle_gamma   90.00
#
_symmetry.space_group_name_H-M   'P 1'
#
loop_
_entity.id
_entity.type
_entity.pdbx_description
1 polymer ?
#
loop_
_entity_poly.entity_id
_entity_poly.type
_entity_poly.pdbx_seq_one_letter_code
_entity_poly.pdbx_strand_id
1 'polypeptide(L)'
;MASSKRLTTGSIALCAGLLVSAASARAQVEVQALAPPDLFSTPAGQTGLSGDLWKDASPGLVREALPKLAARPLSPATAALAHRVLATGATGPDGVGTDPEMGAARASALIALGDAAGASAVLDRAPGVATNADLSAAAAEAALIAGDDAKACAVGEALSVDRGGAYWLRLRAFCQALAGQHDAAQLTLNLAVQQAKDADYARLMNALLAGTPGGAANLRNGVNYALSRKLGLDLQAAAATASPALKPLVAAKGDVAALAGGTDLTAAQTSDLAFLRKAKGLPAFTDAAKGTIASIAAVVAADAPLQDPVLFARAALAADDLTTAKAIRGKMTGDSIPNADATELALLDAALAAAEGRKGGQTLDRLIERGGLGGPKSPAQPAALILAALGAEIGPDARAQFALFDPGKPAVSPARLAVLDVAAAARRQGEAAAVALSISADAGAAGPAPADRARLVRALLEAGLEADARALAVEGLLALQVK
;
A
#
# COMPACT_ATOMS: atom_id res chain seq x y z
N MET A 1 33.07 -78.03 47.00
CA MET A 1 33.97 -77.94 48.17
C MET A 1 35.15 -77.07 47.73
N ALA A 2 35.35 -75.85 48.25
CA ALA A 2 35.84 -75.48 49.59
C ALA A 2 37.40 -75.47 49.64
N SER A 3 38.10 -74.45 50.19
CA SER A 3 37.68 -73.11 50.67
C SER A 3 38.89 -72.21 50.98
N SER A 4 38.79 -70.89 50.70
CA SER A 4 39.19 -69.72 51.56
C SER A 4 40.62 -69.58 52.16
N LYS A 5 41.13 -68.46 52.74
CA LYS A 5 40.96 -66.96 52.82
C LYS A 5 42.10 -66.47 53.79
N ARG A 6 42.53 -65.19 53.99
CA ARG A 6 42.29 -63.82 53.46
C ARG A 6 43.45 -62.92 53.98
N LEU A 7 43.97 -61.98 53.16
CA LEU A 7 44.61 -60.68 53.60
C LEU A 7 45.91 -60.81 54.45
N THR A 8 46.78 -59.82 54.69
CA THR A 8 46.96 -58.38 54.34
C THR A 8 48.51 -58.14 54.30
N THR A 9 49.17 -57.05 53.89
CA THR A 9 48.87 -55.61 53.68
C THR A 9 49.86 -55.05 52.63
N GLY A 10 49.65 -53.84 52.07
CA GLY A 10 50.59 -53.28 51.09
C GLY A 10 50.65 -51.74 50.99
N SER A 11 51.82 -51.24 50.60
CA SER A 11 52.23 -49.89 50.13
C SER A 11 53.72 -50.04 49.68
N ILE A 12 54.37 -49.27 48.80
CA ILE A 12 54.27 -47.86 48.36
C ILE A 12 54.63 -47.74 46.85
N ALA A 13 54.11 -46.70 46.17
CA ALA A 13 54.47 -46.15 44.83
C ALA A 13 54.33 -47.05 43.58
N LEU A 14 53.67 -46.65 42.49
CA LEU A 14 53.74 -45.45 41.60
C LEU A 14 54.85 -45.46 40.54
N CYS A 15 54.48 -45.90 39.33
CA CYS A 15 54.93 -45.35 38.04
C CYS A 15 53.73 -45.40 37.08
N ALA A 16 53.24 -44.25 36.64
CA ALA A 16 52.04 -44.17 35.80
C ALA A 16 52.41 -44.13 34.31
N GLY A 17 52.01 -45.14 33.55
CA GLY A 17 52.09 -45.13 32.08
C GLY A 17 50.86 -44.49 31.46
N LEU A 18 51.05 -43.52 30.56
CA LEU A 18 49.94 -42.92 29.80
C LEU A 18 49.40 -43.89 28.76
N LEU A 19 48.19 -44.41 28.99
CA LEU A 19 47.36 -44.99 27.94
C LEU A 19 46.64 -43.88 27.19
N VAL A 20 47.03 -43.64 25.94
CA VAL A 20 46.35 -42.69 25.05
C VAL A 20 45.05 -43.35 24.55
N SER A 21 43.98 -43.20 25.33
CA SER A 21 42.63 -43.53 24.90
C SER A 21 42.23 -42.63 23.74
N ALA A 22 42.24 -43.17 22.52
CA ALA A 22 41.78 -42.48 21.32
C ALA A 22 40.25 -42.27 21.37
N ALA A 23 39.83 -41.23 22.09
CA ALA A 23 38.44 -40.81 22.17
C ALA A 23 37.95 -40.39 20.77
N SER A 24 37.17 -41.25 20.12
CA SER A 24 36.57 -40.97 18.82
C SER A 24 35.60 -39.78 18.95
N ALA A 25 36.06 -38.59 18.62
CA ALA A 25 35.29 -37.36 18.66
C ALA A 25 34.16 -37.39 17.63
N ARG A 26 33.02 -37.96 18.03
CA ARG A 26 31.76 -37.79 17.32
C ARG A 26 31.37 -36.32 17.45
N ALA A 27 31.69 -35.53 16.43
CA ALA A 27 31.16 -34.18 16.30
C ALA A 27 29.63 -34.26 16.38
N GLN A 28 29.07 -33.75 17.49
CA GLN A 28 27.63 -33.62 17.61
C GLN A 28 27.21 -32.52 16.64
N VAL A 29 26.58 -32.91 15.54
CA VAL A 29 25.87 -31.96 14.68
C VAL A 29 24.63 -31.55 15.46
N GLU A 30 24.81 -30.56 16.32
CA GLU A 30 23.72 -29.93 17.05
C GLU A 30 22.85 -29.20 16.03
N VAL A 31 21.76 -29.84 15.60
CA VAL A 31 20.74 -29.25 14.74
C VAL A 31 19.97 -28.24 15.58
N GLN A 32 20.60 -27.08 15.76
CA GLN A 32 20.03 -25.96 16.47
C GLN A 32 18.79 -25.50 15.69
N ALA A 33 17.62 -25.80 16.23
CA ALA A 33 16.35 -25.56 15.56
C ALA A 33 16.19 -24.05 15.32
N LEU A 34 16.31 -23.66 14.05
CA LEU A 34 16.04 -22.29 13.61
C LEU A 34 14.64 -21.89 14.10
N ALA A 35 14.56 -20.80 14.84
CA ALA A 35 13.29 -20.22 15.22
C ALA A 35 12.47 -19.94 13.93
N PRO A 36 11.14 -20.19 13.94
CA PRO A 36 10.32 -19.89 12.77
C PRO A 36 10.46 -18.40 12.43
N PRO A 37 10.54 -18.03 11.13
CA PRO A 37 10.65 -16.64 10.73
C PRO A 37 9.43 -15.85 11.24
N ASP A 38 9.68 -14.63 11.69
CA ASP A 38 8.64 -13.77 12.21
C ASP A 38 7.66 -13.31 11.10
N LEU A 39 6.51 -12.79 11.52
CA LEU A 39 5.37 -12.46 10.64
C LEU A 39 5.67 -11.29 9.68
N PHE A 40 6.79 -10.59 9.85
CA PHE A 40 7.27 -9.52 8.97
C PHE A 40 8.46 -9.97 8.09
N SER A 41 9.28 -10.94 8.54
CA SER A 41 10.43 -11.45 7.77
C SER A 41 10.06 -12.05 6.40
N THR A 42 8.88 -12.67 6.25
CA THR A 42 8.45 -13.18 4.94
C THR A 42 8.07 -12.01 4.00
N PRO A 43 8.68 -11.85 2.82
CA PRO A 43 8.29 -10.81 1.85
C PRO A 43 6.97 -11.14 1.15
N ALA A 44 6.19 -10.10 0.85
CA ALA A 44 5.03 -10.19 -0.04
C ALA A 44 5.43 -9.93 -1.51
N GLY A 45 6.48 -9.10 -1.72
CA GLY A 45 6.99 -8.75 -3.05
C GLY A 45 8.40 -8.14 -2.99
N GLN A 46 8.92 -7.69 -4.13
CA GLN A 46 10.21 -6.99 -4.22
C GLN A 46 10.00 -5.47 -4.15
N THR A 47 10.68 -4.80 -3.23
CA THR A 47 10.39 -3.39 -2.86
C THR A 47 11.61 -2.46 -2.91
N GLY A 48 12.82 -3.02 -3.00
CA GLY A 48 14.08 -2.28 -2.91
C GLY A 48 14.35 -1.65 -1.53
N LEU A 49 13.70 -2.13 -0.47
CA LEU A 49 14.04 -1.80 0.93
C LEU A 49 14.89 -2.94 1.54
N SER A 50 15.68 -2.63 2.57
CA SER A 50 16.52 -3.61 3.28
C SER A 50 15.67 -4.53 4.18
N GLY A 51 16.18 -5.73 4.45
CA GLY A 51 15.68 -6.58 5.55
C GLY A 51 15.85 -5.93 6.94
N ASP A 52 16.74 -4.93 7.06
CA ASP A 52 16.91 -4.09 8.26
C ASP A 52 15.86 -2.97 8.40
N LEU A 53 14.78 -2.94 7.59
CA LEU A 53 13.82 -1.83 7.54
C LEU A 53 13.31 -1.37 8.92
N TRP A 54 13.05 -2.32 9.81
CA TRP A 54 12.51 -2.09 11.16
C TRP A 54 13.57 -1.97 12.25
N LYS A 55 14.84 -1.96 11.89
CA LYS A 55 15.94 -1.83 12.86
C LYS A 55 15.82 -0.53 13.65
N ASP A 56 16.00 -0.65 14.96
CA ASP A 56 15.90 0.43 15.95
C ASP A 56 14.54 1.17 15.96
N ALA A 57 13.48 0.62 15.32
CA ALA A 57 12.16 1.22 15.24
C ALA A 57 11.30 0.89 16.46
N SER A 58 10.63 1.90 17.03
CA SER A 58 9.77 1.77 18.21
C SER A 58 8.59 0.81 17.98
N PRO A 59 8.51 -0.30 18.75
CA PRO A 59 7.38 -1.23 18.67
C PRO A 59 6.03 -0.59 19.00
N GLY A 60 6.01 0.52 19.75
CA GLY A 60 4.77 1.25 20.06
C GLY A 60 4.22 2.02 18.85
N LEU A 61 5.10 2.67 18.08
CA LEU A 61 4.69 3.46 16.90
C LEU A 61 4.18 2.54 15.78
N VAL A 62 4.78 1.37 15.59
CA VAL A 62 4.31 0.39 14.59
C VAL A 62 2.94 -0.18 14.97
N ARG A 63 2.67 -0.44 16.27
CA ARG A 63 1.33 -0.84 16.75
C ARG A 63 0.27 0.28 16.61
N GLU A 64 0.63 1.55 16.78
CA GLU A 64 -0.30 2.68 16.51
C GLU A 64 -0.59 2.84 15.00
N ALA A 65 0.42 2.66 14.15
CA ALA A 65 0.33 2.93 12.73
C ALA A 65 -0.41 1.83 11.95
N LEU A 66 -0.03 0.56 12.16
CA LEU A 66 -0.38 -0.52 11.25
C LEU A 66 -1.90 -0.78 11.10
N PRO A 67 -2.71 -0.85 12.18
CA PRO A 67 -4.15 -1.11 12.05
C PRO A 67 -4.89 -0.01 11.26
N LYS A 68 -4.38 1.23 11.29
CA LYS A 68 -4.96 2.36 10.53
C LYS A 68 -4.85 2.15 9.02
N LEU A 69 -3.85 1.42 8.54
CA LEU A 69 -3.59 1.24 7.10
C LEU A 69 -4.60 0.29 6.44
N ALA A 70 -5.17 -0.65 7.19
CA ALA A 70 -6.30 -1.46 6.75
C ALA A 70 -7.64 -0.73 6.94
N ALA A 71 -7.78 0.06 8.01
CA ALA A 71 -9.06 0.66 8.42
C ALA A 71 -9.39 2.02 7.78
N ARG A 72 -8.41 2.74 7.21
CA ARG A 72 -8.59 4.11 6.70
C ARG A 72 -8.09 4.24 5.25
N PRO A 73 -8.84 4.90 4.35
CA PRO A 73 -8.40 5.08 2.96
C PRO A 73 -7.22 6.05 2.92
N LEU A 74 -6.19 5.71 2.13
CA LEU A 74 -4.97 6.48 1.97
C LEU A 74 -4.98 7.26 0.64
N SER A 75 -4.17 8.33 0.53
CA SER A 75 -3.89 8.94 -0.78
C SER A 75 -3.00 8.05 -1.64
N PRO A 76 -3.04 8.13 -2.99
CA PRO A 76 -2.29 7.24 -3.89
C PRO A 76 -0.80 7.03 -3.57
N ALA A 77 -0.04 8.10 -3.28
CA ALA A 77 1.37 8.03 -2.91
C ALA A 77 1.57 7.47 -1.49
N THR A 78 0.65 7.76 -0.57
CA THR A 78 0.64 7.15 0.77
C THR A 78 0.36 5.65 0.68
N ALA A 79 -0.54 5.22 -0.20
CA ALA A 79 -0.84 3.81 -0.46
C ALA A 79 0.36 3.09 -1.09
N ALA A 80 1.08 3.75 -2.02
CA ALA A 80 2.31 3.21 -2.59
C ALA A 80 3.41 3.01 -1.52
N LEU A 81 3.66 4.01 -0.67
CA LEU A 81 4.58 3.89 0.48
C LEU A 81 4.14 2.77 1.44
N ALA A 82 2.84 2.68 1.76
CA ALA A 82 2.30 1.65 2.64
C ALA A 82 2.52 0.24 2.04
N HIS A 83 2.22 0.06 0.75
CA HIS A 83 2.45 -1.21 0.06
C HIS A 83 3.93 -1.56 0.07
N ARG A 84 4.80 -0.62 -0.33
CA ARG A 84 6.26 -0.79 -0.36
C ARG A 84 6.84 -1.18 1.00
N VAL A 85 6.39 -0.55 2.07
CA VAL A 85 6.83 -0.85 3.45
C VAL A 85 6.33 -2.23 3.90
N LEU A 86 5.05 -2.54 3.71
CA LEU A 86 4.44 -3.77 4.21
C LEU A 86 4.82 -5.01 3.40
N ALA A 87 5.05 -4.86 2.09
CA ALA A 87 5.43 -5.94 1.20
C ALA A 87 6.90 -6.36 1.37
N THR A 88 7.73 -5.53 2.01
CA THR A 88 9.12 -5.83 2.32
C THR A 88 9.18 -6.98 3.34
N GLY A 89 10.02 -7.98 3.06
CA GLY A 89 10.41 -9.00 4.04
C GLY A 89 11.55 -8.45 4.90
N ALA A 90 11.25 -8.16 6.17
CA ALA A 90 12.18 -7.54 7.11
C ALA A 90 11.82 -8.00 8.52
N THR A 91 12.83 -8.30 9.36
CA THR A 91 12.59 -8.75 10.73
C THR A 91 11.80 -7.70 11.50
N GLY A 92 10.62 -8.05 12.01
CA GLY A 92 9.74 -7.09 12.67
C GLY A 92 10.35 -6.53 13.98
N PRO A 93 9.88 -5.34 14.45
CA PRO A 93 10.31 -4.80 15.74
C PRO A 93 10.09 -5.78 16.90
N ASP A 94 10.82 -5.60 18.01
CA ASP A 94 10.74 -6.47 19.18
C ASP A 94 9.29 -6.63 19.70
N GLY A 95 8.84 -7.88 19.75
CA GLY A 95 7.49 -8.25 20.14
C GLY A 95 6.37 -7.81 19.17
N VAL A 96 6.70 -7.24 18.01
CA VAL A 96 5.77 -6.98 16.88
C VAL A 96 5.92 -8.06 15.81
N GLY A 97 7.15 -8.49 15.51
CA GLY A 97 7.38 -9.59 14.56
C GLY A 97 6.68 -10.90 14.95
N THR A 98 6.61 -11.18 16.25
CA THR A 98 6.03 -12.42 16.81
C THR A 98 4.54 -12.31 17.19
N ASP A 99 3.91 -11.17 16.93
CA ASP A 99 2.56 -10.84 17.38
C ASP A 99 1.52 -11.18 16.29
N PRO A 100 0.62 -12.17 16.53
CA PRO A 100 -0.37 -12.58 15.53
C PRO A 100 -1.32 -11.47 15.08
N GLU A 101 -1.68 -10.54 15.97
CA GLU A 101 -2.54 -9.41 15.64
C GLU A 101 -1.83 -8.45 14.67
N MET A 102 -0.52 -8.26 14.86
CA MET A 102 0.31 -7.45 13.97
C MET A 102 0.58 -8.14 12.62
N GLY A 103 0.75 -9.46 12.59
CA GLY A 103 0.79 -10.23 11.35
C GLY A 103 -0.53 -10.16 10.57
N ALA A 104 -1.66 -10.27 11.26
CA ALA A 104 -2.99 -10.12 10.67
C ALA A 104 -3.24 -8.70 10.16
N ALA A 105 -2.81 -7.67 10.90
CA ALA A 105 -2.90 -6.28 10.47
C ALA A 105 -2.01 -6.00 9.25
N ARG A 106 -0.80 -6.58 9.16
CA ARG A 106 0.08 -6.51 7.98
C ARG A 106 -0.60 -7.09 6.74
N ALA A 107 -1.14 -8.30 6.85
CA ALA A 107 -1.80 -8.96 5.72
C ALA A 107 -3.11 -8.26 5.33
N SER A 108 -3.92 -7.83 6.30
CA SER A 108 -5.16 -7.08 6.07
C SER A 108 -4.91 -5.72 5.40
N ALA A 109 -3.82 -5.04 5.76
CA ALA A 109 -3.40 -3.81 5.09
C ALA A 109 -2.91 -4.08 3.66
N LEU A 110 -2.14 -5.14 3.41
CA LEU A 110 -1.76 -5.55 2.04
C LEU A 110 -2.99 -5.83 1.17
N ILE A 111 -3.99 -6.56 1.69
CA ILE A 111 -5.27 -6.79 1.02
C ILE A 111 -5.98 -5.45 0.74
N ALA A 112 -6.10 -4.57 1.74
CA ALA A 112 -6.71 -3.25 1.59
C ALA A 112 -5.98 -2.32 0.59
N LEU A 113 -4.70 -2.59 0.31
CA LEU A 113 -3.90 -1.88 -0.69
C LEU A 113 -3.99 -2.49 -2.10
N GLY A 114 -4.75 -3.57 -2.28
CA GLY A 114 -4.91 -4.28 -3.56
C GLY A 114 -4.02 -5.51 -3.74
N ASP A 115 -3.16 -5.83 -2.77
CA ASP A 115 -2.18 -6.92 -2.85
C ASP A 115 -2.61 -8.17 -2.06
N ALA A 116 -3.73 -8.75 -2.48
CA ALA A 116 -4.18 -10.04 -1.98
C ALA A 116 -3.20 -11.19 -2.33
N ALA A 117 -2.47 -11.08 -3.44
CA ALA A 117 -1.48 -12.08 -3.86
C ALA A 117 -0.27 -12.12 -2.91
N GLY A 118 0.30 -10.95 -2.59
CA GLY A 118 1.37 -10.80 -1.61
C GLY A 118 0.93 -11.16 -0.20
N ALA A 119 -0.28 -10.77 0.23
CA ALA A 119 -0.85 -11.18 1.51
C ALA A 119 -0.98 -12.72 1.63
N SER A 120 -1.47 -13.38 0.57
CA SER A 120 -1.53 -14.84 0.44
C SER A 120 -0.12 -15.47 0.56
N ALA A 121 0.88 -14.91 -0.12
CA ALA A 121 2.26 -15.40 -0.08
C ALA A 121 2.94 -15.24 1.30
N VAL A 122 2.59 -14.21 2.07
CA VAL A 122 3.02 -14.05 3.47
C VAL A 122 2.34 -15.08 4.37
N LEU A 123 1.01 -15.22 4.27
CA LEU A 123 0.22 -16.07 5.16
C LEU A 123 0.45 -17.57 4.93
N ASP A 124 0.80 -17.99 3.71
CA ASP A 124 1.22 -19.38 3.41
C ASP A 124 2.48 -19.84 4.16
N ARG A 125 3.21 -18.91 4.79
CA ARG A 125 4.42 -19.16 5.59
C ARG A 125 4.27 -18.70 7.04
N ALA A 126 3.14 -18.12 7.41
CA ALA A 126 2.92 -17.57 8.74
C ALA A 126 2.66 -18.70 9.77
N PRO A 127 3.37 -18.72 10.91
CA PRO A 127 3.02 -19.63 12.00
C PRO A 127 1.64 -19.25 12.61
N GLY A 128 0.92 -20.26 13.10
CA GLY A 128 -0.26 -20.05 13.95
C GLY A 128 -1.55 -19.57 13.26
N VAL A 129 -1.61 -19.51 11.92
CA VAL A 129 -2.81 -19.05 11.17
C VAL A 129 -4.08 -19.76 11.64
N ALA A 130 -4.12 -21.10 11.63
CA ALA A 130 -5.30 -21.87 12.04
C ALA A 130 -5.69 -21.70 13.53
N THR A 131 -4.81 -21.15 14.36
CA THR A 131 -5.05 -20.89 15.80
C THR A 131 -5.37 -19.41 16.10
N ASN A 132 -5.42 -18.54 15.09
CA ASN A 132 -5.74 -17.12 15.24
C ASN A 132 -6.81 -16.70 14.21
N ALA A 133 -7.88 -16.07 14.69
CA ALA A 133 -9.04 -15.73 13.86
C ALA A 133 -8.69 -14.70 12.78
N ASP A 134 -7.90 -13.67 13.09
CA ASP A 134 -7.63 -12.56 12.17
C ASP A 134 -6.61 -12.94 11.07
N LEU A 135 -5.56 -13.72 11.41
CA LEU A 135 -4.65 -14.32 10.44
C LEU A 135 -5.42 -15.25 9.47
N SER A 136 -6.32 -16.09 10.00
CA SER A 136 -7.19 -16.92 9.17
C SER A 136 -8.14 -16.07 8.31
N ALA A 137 -8.71 -15.00 8.84
CA ALA A 137 -9.65 -14.16 8.10
C ALA A 137 -8.95 -13.44 6.93
N ALA A 138 -7.74 -12.92 7.16
CA ALA A 138 -6.91 -12.38 6.09
C ALA A 138 -6.52 -13.45 5.05
N ALA A 139 -6.23 -14.68 5.47
CA ALA A 139 -5.86 -15.77 4.55
C ALA A 139 -7.04 -16.19 3.66
N ALA A 140 -8.24 -16.31 4.24
CA ALA A 140 -9.46 -16.63 3.50
C ALA A 140 -9.89 -15.47 2.58
N GLU A 141 -9.83 -14.22 3.03
CA GLU A 141 -10.17 -13.04 2.22
C GLU A 141 -9.20 -12.89 1.03
N ALA A 142 -7.89 -13.06 1.25
CA ALA A 142 -6.90 -13.07 0.19
C ALA A 142 -7.15 -14.17 -0.85
N ALA A 143 -7.52 -15.39 -0.41
CA ALA A 143 -7.85 -16.50 -1.29
C ALA A 143 -9.13 -16.24 -2.13
N LEU A 144 -10.20 -15.72 -1.50
CA LEU A 144 -11.45 -15.37 -2.20
C LEU A 144 -11.25 -14.28 -3.26
N ILE A 145 -10.38 -13.30 -2.99
CA ILE A 145 -9.98 -12.24 -3.92
C ILE A 145 -9.12 -12.82 -5.05
N ALA A 146 -8.17 -13.71 -4.75
CA ALA A 146 -7.36 -14.40 -5.75
C ALA A 146 -8.15 -15.40 -6.63
N GLY A 147 -9.40 -15.70 -6.28
CA GLY A 147 -10.25 -16.67 -6.99
C GLY A 147 -10.17 -18.10 -6.44
N ASP A 148 -9.32 -18.35 -5.45
CA ASP A 148 -9.10 -19.66 -4.84
C ASP A 148 -10.13 -19.92 -3.72
N ASP A 149 -11.36 -20.19 -4.15
CA ASP A 149 -12.48 -20.52 -3.27
C ASP A 149 -12.19 -21.78 -2.42
N ALA A 150 -11.37 -22.71 -2.93
CA ALA A 150 -11.03 -23.96 -2.26
C ALA A 150 -10.08 -23.73 -1.08
N LYS A 151 -9.03 -22.92 -1.26
CA LYS A 151 -8.13 -22.50 -0.18
C LYS A 151 -8.88 -21.71 0.89
N ALA A 152 -9.78 -20.82 0.50
CA ALA A 152 -10.61 -20.08 1.46
C ALA A 152 -11.44 -21.01 2.36
N CYS A 153 -12.09 -22.02 1.77
CA CYS A 153 -12.83 -23.03 2.52
C CYS A 153 -11.92 -23.91 3.40
N ALA A 154 -10.73 -24.30 2.91
CA ALA A 154 -9.77 -25.06 3.68
C ALA A 154 -9.27 -24.30 4.93
N VAL A 155 -9.06 -22.98 4.83
CA VAL A 155 -8.74 -22.12 5.98
C VAL A 155 -9.89 -22.11 7.00
N GLY A 156 -11.14 -21.96 6.53
CA GLY A 156 -12.32 -21.97 7.41
C GLY A 156 -12.55 -23.31 8.14
N GLU A 157 -12.21 -24.43 7.52
CA GLU A 157 -12.29 -25.76 8.14
C GLU A 157 -11.07 -26.10 9.03
N ALA A 158 -9.90 -25.49 8.77
CA ALA A 158 -8.70 -25.67 9.60
C ALA A 158 -8.74 -24.84 10.90
N LEU A 159 -9.37 -23.66 10.88
CA LEU A 159 -9.48 -22.74 12.01
C LEU A 159 -10.00 -23.40 13.29
N SER A 160 -9.27 -23.31 14.41
CA SER A 160 -9.66 -23.93 15.69
C SER A 160 -10.33 -22.97 16.70
N VAL A 161 -10.36 -21.67 16.42
CA VAL A 161 -10.86 -20.60 17.31
C VAL A 161 -11.95 -19.76 16.63
N ASP A 162 -12.76 -19.03 17.40
CA ASP A 162 -13.84 -18.13 16.91
C ASP A 162 -14.71 -18.67 15.73
N ARG A 163 -15.01 -19.97 15.70
CA ARG A 163 -15.90 -20.56 14.67
C ARG A 163 -17.33 -19.98 14.67
N GLY A 164 -17.70 -19.20 15.69
CA GLY A 164 -18.98 -18.48 15.80
C GLY A 164 -18.97 -17.08 15.19
N GLY A 165 -17.81 -16.52 14.84
CA GLY A 165 -17.69 -15.16 14.31
C GLY A 165 -18.50 -14.91 13.04
N ALA A 166 -19.01 -13.69 12.86
CA ALA A 166 -19.87 -13.32 11.72
C ALA A 166 -19.18 -13.44 10.34
N TYR A 167 -17.84 -13.41 10.30
CA TYR A 167 -17.07 -13.75 9.09
C TYR A 167 -17.14 -15.26 8.81
N TRP A 168 -16.82 -16.08 9.83
CA TRP A 168 -16.74 -17.55 9.73
C TRP A 168 -18.07 -18.22 9.44
N LEU A 169 -19.18 -17.69 9.96
CA LEU A 169 -20.53 -18.14 9.60
C LEU A 169 -20.85 -17.86 8.12
N ARG A 170 -20.47 -16.69 7.59
CA ARG A 170 -20.68 -16.35 6.18
C ARG A 170 -19.83 -17.23 5.26
N LEU A 171 -18.54 -17.38 5.56
CA LEU A 171 -17.65 -18.25 4.79
C LEU A 171 -18.12 -19.71 4.80
N ARG A 172 -18.51 -20.26 5.96
CA ARG A 172 -18.96 -21.65 6.07
C ARG A 172 -20.23 -21.91 5.25
N ALA A 173 -21.23 -21.03 5.30
CA ALA A 173 -22.44 -21.20 4.50
C ALA A 173 -22.15 -21.16 2.99
N PHE A 174 -21.25 -20.27 2.53
CA PHE A 174 -20.75 -20.26 1.15
C PHE A 174 -20.05 -21.58 0.79
N CYS A 175 -19.14 -22.07 1.62
CA CYS A 175 -18.42 -23.33 1.40
C CYS A 175 -19.35 -24.57 1.40
N GLN A 176 -20.36 -24.59 2.26
CA GLN A 176 -21.40 -25.63 2.27
C GLN A 176 -22.23 -25.61 0.98
N ALA A 177 -22.56 -24.43 0.45
CA ALA A 177 -23.23 -24.29 -0.84
C ALA A 177 -22.35 -24.82 -1.99
N LEU A 178 -21.05 -24.47 -2.02
CA LEU A 178 -20.10 -25.02 -3.00
C LEU A 178 -19.95 -26.54 -2.90
N ALA A 179 -20.11 -27.12 -1.71
CA ALA A 179 -20.08 -28.56 -1.47
C ALA A 179 -21.44 -29.26 -1.73
N GLY A 180 -22.45 -28.55 -2.25
CA GLY A 180 -23.79 -29.10 -2.50
C GLY A 180 -24.64 -29.37 -1.24
N GLN A 181 -24.19 -28.93 -0.06
CA GLN A 181 -24.83 -29.17 1.23
C GLN A 181 -25.91 -28.10 1.53
N HIS A 182 -26.90 -27.96 0.65
CA HIS A 182 -27.81 -26.80 0.63
C HIS A 182 -28.58 -26.59 1.94
N ASP A 183 -29.09 -27.65 2.58
CA ASP A 183 -29.80 -27.55 3.86
C ASP A 183 -28.91 -27.03 5.01
N ALA A 184 -27.67 -27.53 5.06
CA ALA A 184 -26.68 -27.08 6.05
C ALA A 184 -26.25 -25.64 5.78
N ALA A 185 -26.05 -25.28 4.51
CA ALA A 185 -25.74 -23.92 4.09
C ALA A 185 -26.87 -22.94 4.45
N GLN A 186 -28.14 -23.32 4.27
CA GLN A 186 -29.30 -22.50 4.66
C GLN A 186 -29.37 -22.31 6.18
N LEU A 187 -29.12 -23.35 6.98
CA LEU A 187 -29.07 -23.24 8.44
C LEU A 187 -27.94 -22.30 8.91
N THR A 188 -26.73 -22.47 8.35
CA THR A 188 -25.59 -21.59 8.65
C THR A 188 -25.82 -20.15 8.17
N LEU A 189 -26.47 -19.96 7.02
CA LEU A 189 -26.90 -18.65 6.52
C LEU A 189 -27.86 -17.95 7.48
N ASN A 190 -28.87 -18.66 7.98
CA ASN A 190 -29.82 -18.11 8.94
C ASN A 190 -29.12 -17.63 10.22
N LEU A 191 -28.14 -18.40 10.72
CA LEU A 191 -27.31 -18.03 11.87
C LEU A 191 -26.37 -16.84 11.55
N ALA A 192 -25.77 -16.80 10.36
CA ALA A 192 -24.92 -15.69 9.91
C ALA A 192 -25.69 -14.36 9.88
N VAL A 193 -26.92 -14.36 9.38
CA VAL A 193 -27.79 -13.17 9.28
C VAL A 193 -28.32 -12.73 10.66
N GLN A 194 -28.50 -13.66 11.61
CA GLN A 194 -28.79 -13.33 13.01
C GLN A 194 -27.59 -12.68 13.70
N GLN A 195 -26.37 -13.18 13.46
CA GLN A 195 -25.13 -12.66 14.06
C GLN A 195 -24.73 -11.29 13.48
N ALA A 196 -24.94 -11.06 12.19
CA ALA A 196 -24.71 -9.76 11.54
C ALA A 196 -25.65 -9.52 10.35
N LYS A 197 -26.33 -8.37 10.35
CA LYS A 197 -27.26 -7.98 9.29
C LYS A 197 -26.53 -7.55 8.01
N ASP A 198 -26.24 -8.51 7.14
CA ASP A 198 -25.67 -8.29 5.79
C ASP A 198 -26.70 -8.69 4.71
N ALA A 199 -27.46 -7.71 4.23
CA ALA A 199 -28.55 -7.93 3.28
C ALA A 199 -28.07 -8.27 1.85
N ASP A 200 -26.88 -7.79 1.46
CA ASP A 200 -26.29 -8.13 0.17
C ASP A 200 -25.78 -9.57 0.16
N TYR A 201 -25.04 -9.96 1.20
CA TYR A 201 -24.63 -11.35 1.40
C TYR A 201 -25.84 -12.30 1.45
N ALA A 202 -26.88 -11.95 2.22
CA ALA A 202 -28.09 -12.76 2.33
C ALA A 202 -28.82 -12.91 0.97
N ARG A 203 -28.93 -11.83 0.18
CA ARG A 203 -29.48 -11.86 -1.18
C ARG A 203 -28.70 -12.82 -2.08
N LEU A 204 -27.38 -12.68 -2.13
CA LEU A 204 -26.52 -13.48 -2.99
C LEU A 204 -26.50 -14.96 -2.58
N MET A 205 -26.46 -15.27 -1.28
CA MET A 205 -26.52 -16.65 -0.81
C MET A 205 -27.86 -17.34 -1.09
N ASN A 206 -28.99 -16.68 -0.84
CA ASN A 206 -30.29 -17.27 -1.16
C ASN A 206 -30.45 -17.48 -2.68
N ALA A 207 -29.91 -16.58 -3.50
CA ALA A 207 -29.87 -16.76 -4.96
C ALA A 207 -29.04 -17.99 -5.37
N LEU A 208 -27.86 -18.20 -4.77
CA LEU A 208 -27.00 -19.36 -5.02
C LEU A 208 -27.68 -20.67 -4.60
N LEU A 209 -28.26 -20.73 -3.41
CA LEU A 209 -28.93 -21.92 -2.87
C LEU A 209 -30.20 -22.32 -3.65
N ALA A 210 -30.95 -21.32 -4.15
CA ALA A 210 -32.16 -21.54 -4.95
C ALA A 210 -31.89 -21.67 -6.46
N GLY A 211 -30.66 -21.47 -6.93
CA GLY A 211 -30.33 -21.46 -8.36
C GLY A 211 -31.01 -20.33 -9.15
N THR A 212 -31.25 -19.18 -8.52
CA THR A 212 -31.98 -18.04 -9.10
C THR A 212 -31.05 -16.85 -9.41
N PRO A 213 -31.44 -15.90 -10.30
CA PRO A 213 -30.59 -14.77 -10.65
C PRO A 213 -30.26 -13.88 -9.45
N GLY A 214 -28.97 -13.69 -9.17
CA GLY A 214 -28.50 -12.94 -8.00
C GLY A 214 -28.81 -11.44 -7.98
N GLY A 215 -29.17 -10.85 -9.11
CA GLY A 215 -29.32 -9.40 -9.27
C GLY A 215 -27.97 -8.69 -9.44
N ALA A 216 -27.78 -7.53 -8.82
CA ALA A 216 -26.53 -6.78 -8.94
C ALA A 216 -25.36 -7.45 -8.19
N ALA A 217 -24.18 -7.50 -8.82
CA ALA A 217 -22.95 -7.95 -8.16
C ALA A 217 -22.60 -7.06 -6.94
N ASN A 218 -21.85 -7.61 -5.99
CA ASN A 218 -21.35 -6.86 -4.84
C ASN A 218 -19.85 -7.14 -4.66
N LEU A 219 -19.06 -6.07 -4.67
CA LEU A 219 -17.59 -6.12 -4.67
C LEU A 219 -16.99 -5.50 -3.40
N ARG A 220 -17.70 -5.58 -2.25
CA ARG A 220 -17.27 -4.93 -1.01
C ARG A 220 -16.33 -5.78 -0.15
N ASN A 221 -16.29 -7.09 -0.37
CA ASN A 221 -15.44 -8.06 0.33
C ASN A 221 -15.31 -9.34 -0.52
N GLY A 222 -14.38 -10.22 -0.14
CA GLY A 222 -14.04 -11.46 -0.84
C GLY A 222 -15.21 -12.43 -0.97
N VAL A 223 -16.03 -12.62 0.08
CA VAL A 223 -17.16 -13.57 0.02
C VAL A 223 -18.26 -13.09 -0.92
N ASN A 224 -18.58 -11.79 -0.92
CA ASN A 224 -19.54 -11.20 -1.86
C ASN A 224 -19.01 -11.19 -3.30
N TYR A 225 -17.70 -10.99 -3.50
CA TYR A 225 -17.03 -11.12 -4.79
C TYR A 225 -17.09 -12.56 -5.32
N ALA A 226 -16.74 -13.54 -4.48
CA ALA A 226 -16.80 -14.95 -4.82
C ALA A 226 -18.23 -15.39 -5.16
N LEU A 227 -19.22 -14.97 -4.38
CA LEU A 227 -20.65 -15.15 -4.69
C LEU A 227 -21.02 -14.53 -6.05
N SER A 228 -20.60 -13.29 -6.31
CA SER A 228 -20.86 -12.61 -7.59
C SER A 228 -20.23 -13.34 -8.78
N ARG A 229 -19.02 -13.90 -8.61
CA ARG A 229 -18.37 -14.79 -9.59
C ARG A 229 -19.18 -16.08 -9.82
N LYS A 230 -19.59 -16.79 -8.77
CA LYS A 230 -20.33 -18.08 -8.88
C LYS A 230 -21.71 -17.90 -9.51
N LEU A 231 -22.35 -16.76 -9.27
CA LEU A 231 -23.65 -16.39 -9.85
C LEU A 231 -23.56 -15.80 -11.26
N GLY A 232 -22.34 -15.66 -11.84
CA GLY A 232 -22.15 -15.13 -13.19
C GLY A 232 -22.58 -13.67 -13.36
N LEU A 233 -22.52 -12.87 -12.30
CA LEU A 233 -23.02 -11.49 -12.30
C LEU A 233 -22.04 -10.52 -12.97
N ASP A 234 -22.57 -9.42 -13.53
CA ASP A 234 -21.75 -8.35 -14.09
C ASP A 234 -20.95 -7.62 -13.00
N LEU A 235 -19.65 -7.92 -12.96
CA LEU A 235 -18.69 -7.32 -12.04
C LEU A 235 -18.28 -5.90 -12.47
N GLN A 236 -18.36 -5.58 -13.76
CA GLN A 236 -18.01 -4.26 -14.29
C GLN A 236 -19.07 -3.21 -13.89
N ALA A 237 -20.36 -3.58 -13.95
CA ALA A 237 -21.45 -2.74 -13.43
C ALA A 237 -21.28 -2.39 -11.94
N ALA A 238 -20.62 -3.24 -11.15
CA ALA A 238 -20.36 -3.01 -9.72
C ALA A 238 -19.02 -2.30 -9.42
N ALA A 239 -18.14 -2.10 -10.41
CA ALA A 239 -16.76 -1.65 -10.22
C ALA A 239 -16.63 -0.30 -9.48
N ALA A 240 -17.58 0.62 -9.70
CA ALA A 240 -17.64 1.91 -8.99
C ALA A 240 -17.91 1.78 -7.47
N THR A 241 -18.28 0.59 -7.00
CA THR A 241 -18.53 0.27 -5.57
C THR A 241 -17.58 -0.79 -5.01
N ALA A 242 -16.55 -1.17 -5.78
CA ALA A 242 -15.55 -2.14 -5.36
C ALA A 242 -14.72 -1.61 -4.17
N SER A 243 -14.40 -2.50 -3.24
CA SER A 243 -13.40 -2.21 -2.21
C SER A 243 -12.03 -1.96 -2.87
N PRO A 244 -11.13 -1.19 -2.23
CA PRO A 244 -9.78 -0.99 -2.71
C PRO A 244 -9.05 -2.30 -3.06
N ALA A 245 -9.29 -3.36 -2.29
CA ALA A 245 -8.77 -4.71 -2.51
C ALA A 245 -9.20 -5.35 -3.83
N LEU A 246 -10.42 -5.03 -4.30
CA LEU A 246 -11.04 -5.62 -5.49
C LEU A 246 -10.95 -4.73 -6.73
N LYS A 247 -10.67 -3.42 -6.57
CA LYS A 247 -10.44 -2.48 -7.69
C LYS A 247 -9.49 -3.02 -8.77
N PRO A 248 -8.32 -3.62 -8.47
CA PRO A 248 -7.39 -4.10 -9.50
C PRO A 248 -7.96 -5.20 -10.40
N LEU A 249 -8.94 -5.98 -9.90
CA LEU A 249 -9.55 -7.09 -10.64
C LEU A 249 -10.69 -6.65 -11.57
N VAL A 250 -11.25 -5.47 -11.33
CA VAL A 250 -12.35 -4.89 -12.13
C VAL A 250 -11.97 -3.59 -12.84
N ALA A 251 -10.74 -3.09 -12.65
CA ALA A 251 -10.19 -2.01 -13.46
C ALA A 251 -10.29 -2.37 -14.95
N ALA A 252 -10.85 -1.46 -15.75
CA ALA A 252 -10.99 -1.67 -17.17
C ALA A 252 -9.60 -1.84 -17.80
N LYS A 253 -9.33 -3.02 -18.38
CA LYS A 253 -8.19 -3.21 -19.26
C LYS A 253 -8.47 -2.37 -20.51
N GLY A 254 -7.82 -1.21 -20.63
CA GLY A 254 -7.99 -0.34 -21.77
C GLY A 254 -7.59 -1.09 -23.06
N ASP A 255 -8.54 -1.28 -23.98
CA ASP A 255 -8.31 -1.95 -25.25
C ASP A 255 -7.49 -1.06 -26.20
N VAL A 256 -6.18 -0.95 -25.90
CA VAL A 256 -5.18 -0.29 -26.75
C VAL A 256 -5.12 -0.86 -28.16
N ALA A 257 -5.61 -2.09 -28.36
CA ALA A 257 -5.82 -2.70 -29.66
C ALA A 257 -6.80 -1.90 -30.57
N ALA A 258 -7.76 -1.18 -30.01
CA ALA A 258 -8.66 -0.31 -30.77
C ALA A 258 -7.95 0.95 -31.28
N LEU A 259 -7.05 1.53 -30.47
CA LEU A 259 -6.30 2.75 -30.82
C LEU A 259 -5.27 2.50 -31.94
N ALA A 260 -4.76 1.28 -32.07
CA ALA A 260 -3.85 0.89 -33.16
C ALA A 260 -4.52 0.90 -34.56
N GLY A 261 -5.85 1.00 -34.64
CA GLY A 261 -6.62 0.92 -35.88
C GLY A 261 -6.83 2.23 -36.66
N GLY A 262 -6.20 3.33 -36.25
CA GLY A 262 -6.39 4.65 -36.89
C GLY A 262 -7.65 5.39 -36.40
N THR A 263 -7.93 5.33 -35.09
CA THR A 263 -8.98 6.13 -34.44
C THR A 263 -8.75 7.64 -34.61
N ASP A 264 -9.83 8.41 -34.70
CA ASP A 264 -9.75 9.87 -34.61
C ASP A 264 -9.17 10.29 -33.25
N LEU A 265 -7.92 10.76 -33.27
CA LEU A 265 -7.20 11.24 -32.10
C LEU A 265 -7.89 12.46 -31.46
N THR A 266 -8.70 13.20 -32.22
CA THR A 266 -9.51 14.31 -31.72
C THR A 266 -10.65 13.81 -30.82
N ALA A 267 -11.37 12.77 -31.27
CA ALA A 267 -12.39 12.10 -30.47
C ALA A 267 -11.80 11.42 -29.22
N ALA A 268 -10.63 10.77 -29.35
CA ALA A 268 -9.91 10.17 -28.21
C ALA A 268 -9.57 11.23 -27.15
N GLN A 269 -8.88 12.32 -27.53
CA GLN A 269 -8.58 13.44 -26.63
C GLN A 269 -9.85 14.03 -25.99
N THR A 270 -10.93 14.20 -26.76
CA THR A 270 -12.19 14.75 -26.26
C THR A 270 -12.81 13.85 -25.18
N SER A 271 -12.73 12.53 -25.35
CA SER A 271 -13.18 11.54 -24.35
C SER A 271 -12.32 11.55 -23.09
N ASP A 272 -10.98 11.50 -23.26
CA ASP A 272 -10.02 11.52 -22.15
C ASP A 272 -10.16 12.79 -21.30
N LEU A 273 -10.32 13.96 -21.94
CA LEU A 273 -10.54 15.23 -21.25
C LEU A 273 -11.90 15.30 -20.56
N ALA A 274 -12.97 14.74 -21.15
CA ALA A 274 -14.27 14.66 -20.50
C ALA A 274 -14.21 13.77 -19.24
N PHE A 275 -13.46 12.67 -19.27
CA PHE A 275 -13.27 11.78 -18.13
C PHE A 275 -12.39 12.42 -17.03
N LEU A 276 -11.24 12.98 -17.40
CA LEU A 276 -10.34 13.70 -16.47
C LEU A 276 -11.01 14.91 -15.79
N ARG A 277 -11.83 15.68 -16.53
CA ARG A 277 -12.56 16.85 -15.98
C ARG A 277 -13.80 16.47 -15.16
N LYS A 278 -14.29 15.22 -15.28
CA LYS A 278 -15.39 14.68 -14.47
C LYS A 278 -14.91 14.14 -13.11
N ALA A 279 -13.64 13.76 -13.01
CA ALA A 279 -13.03 13.34 -11.76
C ALA A 279 -12.99 14.50 -10.74
N LYS A 280 -13.30 14.20 -9.48
CA LYS A 280 -13.32 15.16 -8.37
C LYS A 280 -12.43 14.69 -7.23
N GLY A 281 -11.55 15.55 -6.76
CA GLY A 281 -10.50 15.21 -5.81
C GLY A 281 -9.41 14.29 -6.38
N LEU A 282 -8.27 14.33 -5.71
CA LEU A 282 -7.03 13.64 -6.11
C LEU A 282 -7.19 12.13 -6.41
N PRO A 283 -7.90 11.31 -5.60
CA PRO A 283 -8.01 9.86 -5.88
C PRO A 283 -8.75 9.57 -7.20
N ALA A 284 -9.86 10.27 -7.46
CA ALA A 284 -10.61 10.08 -8.70
C ALA A 284 -9.81 10.58 -9.92
N PHE A 285 -9.05 11.67 -9.77
CA PHE A 285 -8.18 12.15 -10.84
C PHE A 285 -7.05 11.15 -11.15
N THR A 286 -6.50 10.50 -10.12
CA THR A 286 -5.46 9.48 -10.26
C THR A 286 -5.99 8.20 -10.90
N ASP A 287 -7.16 7.71 -10.47
CA ASP A 287 -7.83 6.57 -11.09
C ASP A 287 -8.19 6.88 -12.57
N ALA A 288 -8.66 8.09 -12.86
CA ALA A 288 -8.98 8.51 -14.22
C ALA A 288 -7.74 8.61 -15.12
N ALA A 289 -6.65 9.20 -14.62
CA ALA A 289 -5.39 9.33 -15.34
C ALA A 289 -4.76 7.97 -15.68
N LYS A 290 -4.81 7.01 -14.75
CA LYS A 290 -4.35 5.63 -15.00
C LYS A 290 -5.21 4.91 -16.06
N GLY A 291 -6.50 5.27 -16.17
CA GLY A 291 -7.39 4.77 -17.22
C GLY A 291 -7.09 5.33 -18.61
N THR A 292 -6.57 6.56 -18.72
CA THR A 292 -6.37 7.26 -20.01
C THR A 292 -4.93 7.32 -20.48
N ILE A 293 -3.93 7.02 -19.63
CA ILE A 293 -2.51 7.26 -19.96
C ILE A 293 -2.04 6.56 -21.25
N ALA A 294 -2.55 5.36 -21.57
CA ALA A 294 -2.20 4.69 -22.83
C ALA A 294 -2.73 5.42 -24.08
N SER A 295 -3.90 6.06 -23.98
CA SER A 295 -4.45 6.93 -25.04
C SER A 295 -3.63 8.22 -25.16
N ILE A 296 -3.33 8.88 -24.02
CA ILE A 296 -2.52 10.09 -23.97
C ILE A 296 -1.12 9.84 -24.57
N ALA A 297 -0.46 8.74 -24.20
CA ALA A 297 0.84 8.36 -24.75
C ALA A 297 0.79 8.11 -26.27
N ALA A 298 -0.26 7.43 -26.78
CA ALA A 298 -0.45 7.21 -28.21
C ALA A 298 -0.66 8.53 -28.98
N VAL A 299 -1.49 9.45 -28.45
CA VAL A 299 -1.71 10.79 -29.01
C VAL A 299 -0.41 11.60 -29.05
N VAL A 300 0.40 11.54 -27.99
CA VAL A 300 1.68 12.27 -27.88
C VAL A 300 2.73 11.72 -28.84
N ALA A 301 2.77 10.39 -29.02
CA ALA A 301 3.66 9.70 -29.96
C ALA A 301 3.27 9.90 -31.43
N ALA A 302 1.98 10.10 -31.73
CA ALA A 302 1.47 10.46 -33.05
C ALA A 302 1.72 11.94 -33.44
N ASP A 303 2.40 12.71 -32.58
CA ASP A 303 2.67 14.14 -32.69
C ASP A 303 1.43 15.03 -32.93
N ALA A 304 0.26 14.57 -32.50
CA ALA A 304 -0.99 15.30 -32.69
C ALA A 304 -1.06 16.57 -31.81
N PRO A 305 -1.68 17.68 -32.28
CA PRO A 305 -1.97 18.84 -31.46
C PRO A 305 -2.82 18.48 -30.23
N LEU A 306 -2.44 18.97 -29.06
CA LEU A 306 -3.09 18.66 -27.78
C LEU A 306 -4.09 19.75 -27.41
N GLN A 307 -5.36 19.39 -27.20
CA GLN A 307 -6.43 20.34 -26.82
C GLN A 307 -6.21 20.98 -25.44
N ASP A 308 -5.62 20.25 -24.50
CA ASP A 308 -5.32 20.70 -23.14
C ASP A 308 -4.02 20.02 -22.65
N PRO A 309 -2.86 20.56 -23.05
CA PRO A 309 -1.58 19.91 -22.79
C PRO A 309 -1.20 19.94 -21.31
N VAL A 310 -1.69 20.91 -20.53
CA VAL A 310 -1.41 20.95 -19.08
C VAL A 310 -2.20 19.88 -18.34
N LEU A 311 -3.50 19.66 -18.65
CA LEU A 311 -4.26 18.58 -18.02
C LEU A 311 -3.71 17.19 -18.40
N PHE A 312 -3.28 16.99 -19.64
CA PHE A 312 -2.62 15.74 -20.04
C PHE A 312 -1.25 15.52 -19.39
N ALA A 313 -0.40 16.56 -19.25
CA ALA A 313 0.88 16.42 -18.56
C ALA A 313 0.69 16.10 -17.06
N ARG A 314 -0.33 16.70 -16.44
CA ARG A 314 -0.74 16.40 -15.05
C ARG A 314 -1.30 14.98 -14.90
N ALA A 315 -2.07 14.50 -15.88
CA ALA A 315 -2.55 13.12 -15.90
C ALA A 315 -1.38 12.13 -16.04
N ALA A 316 -0.43 12.39 -16.94
CA ALA A 316 0.77 11.57 -17.08
C ALA A 316 1.59 11.48 -15.77
N LEU A 317 1.76 12.60 -15.06
CA LEU A 317 2.37 12.59 -13.71
C LEU A 317 1.56 11.82 -12.67
N ALA A 318 0.23 11.91 -12.68
CA ALA A 318 -0.64 11.13 -11.78
C ALA A 318 -0.63 9.62 -12.09
N ALA A 319 -0.31 9.25 -13.33
CA ALA A 319 -0.15 7.87 -13.78
C ALA A 319 1.29 7.33 -13.65
N ASP A 320 2.22 8.12 -13.10
CA ASP A 320 3.67 7.84 -12.99
C ASP A 320 4.42 7.74 -14.35
N ASP A 321 3.81 8.21 -15.44
CA ASP A 321 4.46 8.31 -16.75
C ASP A 321 5.15 9.67 -16.92
N LEU A 322 6.34 9.75 -16.31
CA LEU A 322 7.24 10.88 -16.44
C LEU A 322 7.72 11.11 -17.89
N THR A 323 7.73 10.09 -18.74
CA THR A 323 8.21 10.20 -20.13
C THR A 323 7.20 10.98 -20.97
N THR A 324 5.93 10.59 -20.94
CA THR A 324 4.84 11.29 -21.60
C THR A 324 4.67 12.70 -21.01
N ALA A 325 4.76 12.86 -19.68
CA ALA A 325 4.68 14.19 -19.04
C ALA A 325 5.75 15.17 -19.56
N LYS A 326 7.00 14.72 -19.67
CA LYS A 326 8.11 15.51 -20.22
C LYS A 326 7.96 15.78 -21.72
N ALA A 327 7.51 14.78 -22.49
CA ALA A 327 7.25 14.94 -23.92
C ALA A 327 6.15 15.98 -24.19
N ILE A 328 5.07 15.99 -23.40
CA ILE A 328 4.02 17.01 -23.49
C ILE A 328 4.56 18.39 -23.13
N ARG A 329 5.27 18.52 -22.00
CA ARG A 329 5.82 19.82 -21.55
C ARG A 329 6.84 20.39 -22.54
N GLY A 330 7.61 19.54 -23.22
CA GLY A 330 8.56 19.93 -24.26
C GLY A 330 7.92 20.61 -25.48
N LYS A 331 6.64 20.36 -25.75
CA LYS A 331 5.87 21.02 -26.83
C LYS A 331 5.26 22.38 -26.41
N MET A 332 5.34 22.75 -25.13
CA MET A 332 4.85 24.03 -24.59
C MET A 332 5.92 25.14 -24.70
N THR A 333 6.15 25.65 -25.91
CA THR A 333 7.20 26.65 -26.19
C THR A 333 6.70 28.01 -26.70
N GLY A 334 5.38 28.19 -26.86
CA GLY A 334 4.78 29.45 -27.31
C GLY A 334 4.39 30.38 -26.15
N ASP A 335 4.25 31.68 -26.45
CA ASP A 335 3.89 32.73 -25.48
C ASP A 335 2.50 32.54 -24.85
N SER A 336 1.61 31.79 -25.51
CA SER A 336 0.33 31.36 -24.98
C SER A 336 0.19 29.83 -25.09
N ILE A 337 -0.22 29.20 -24.00
CA ILE A 337 -0.48 27.76 -23.91
C ILE A 337 -2.00 27.57 -23.79
N PRO A 338 -2.64 26.70 -24.58
CA PRO A 338 -4.07 26.44 -24.47
C PRO A 338 -4.47 26.02 -23.05
N ASN A 339 -5.46 26.72 -22.50
CA ASN A 339 -6.08 26.43 -21.19
C ASN A 339 -5.12 26.46 -19.98
N ALA A 340 -4.04 27.26 -20.02
CA ALA A 340 -3.09 27.35 -18.90
C ALA A 340 -2.59 28.78 -18.62
N ASP A 341 -2.58 29.17 -17.35
CA ASP A 341 -1.91 30.40 -16.89
C ASP A 341 -0.44 30.19 -16.44
N ALA A 342 0.27 31.29 -16.17
CA ALA A 342 1.68 31.28 -15.77
C ALA A 342 1.95 30.74 -14.34
N THR A 343 0.90 30.52 -13.55
CA THR A 343 0.93 29.83 -12.25
C THR A 343 0.72 28.33 -12.44
N GLU A 344 -0.25 27.93 -13.27
CA GLU A 344 -0.50 26.53 -13.63
C GLU A 344 0.72 25.90 -14.32
N LEU A 345 1.40 26.65 -15.19
CA LEU A 345 2.66 26.22 -15.80
C LEU A 345 3.79 26.08 -14.77
N ALA A 346 3.90 27.01 -13.81
CA ALA A 346 4.92 26.95 -12.75
C ALA A 346 4.69 25.76 -11.80
N LEU A 347 3.42 25.44 -11.51
CA LEU A 347 3.01 24.26 -10.74
C LEU A 347 3.33 22.95 -11.50
N LEU A 348 3.11 22.90 -12.82
CA LEU A 348 3.51 21.77 -13.65
C LEU A 348 5.04 21.60 -13.71
N ASP A 349 5.79 22.69 -13.89
CA ASP A 349 7.26 22.68 -13.88
C ASP A 349 7.81 22.20 -12.53
N ALA A 350 7.12 22.51 -11.41
CA ALA A 350 7.47 22.03 -10.09
C ALA A 350 7.16 20.54 -9.90
N ALA A 351 6.02 20.06 -10.40
CA ALA A 351 5.67 18.64 -10.34
C ALA A 351 6.62 17.78 -11.19
N LEU A 352 7.05 18.28 -12.36
CA LEU A 352 8.10 17.67 -13.17
C LEU A 352 9.46 17.68 -12.46
N ALA A 353 9.87 18.80 -11.86
CA ALA A 353 11.13 18.87 -11.11
C ALA A 353 11.14 17.88 -9.93
N ALA A 354 10.02 17.76 -9.21
CA ALA A 354 9.83 16.81 -8.12
C ALA A 354 9.91 15.34 -8.60
N ALA A 355 9.22 15.00 -9.69
CA ALA A 355 9.25 13.65 -10.27
C ALA A 355 10.65 13.26 -10.78
N GLU A 356 11.37 14.19 -11.40
CA GLU A 356 12.74 13.97 -11.90
C GLU A 356 13.82 13.97 -10.80
N GLY A 357 13.49 14.26 -9.54
CA GLY A 357 14.48 14.43 -8.48
C GLY A 357 15.41 15.63 -8.68
N ARG A 358 15.04 16.59 -9.55
CA ARG A 358 15.83 17.80 -9.79
C ARG A 358 15.61 18.79 -8.65
N LYS A 359 16.69 19.22 -7.98
CA LYS A 359 16.72 20.27 -6.93
C LYS A 359 16.39 21.67 -7.50
N GLY A 360 15.25 21.84 -8.16
CA GLY A 360 14.95 22.93 -9.08
C GLY A 360 14.79 24.31 -8.45
N GLY A 361 15.89 24.92 -7.96
CA GLY A 361 15.90 26.26 -7.34
C GLY A 361 15.25 27.33 -8.23
N GLN A 362 15.58 27.39 -9.53
CA GLN A 362 14.91 28.31 -10.46
C GLN A 362 13.38 28.10 -10.56
N THR A 363 12.90 26.87 -10.38
CA THR A 363 11.45 26.58 -10.37
C THR A 363 10.83 26.99 -9.04
N LEU A 364 11.56 26.81 -7.93
CA LEU A 364 11.17 27.25 -6.59
C LEU A 364 11.11 28.77 -6.50
N ASP A 365 12.12 29.50 -6.99
CA ASP A 365 12.14 30.96 -6.99
C ASP A 365 10.99 31.55 -7.84
N ARG A 366 10.64 30.94 -8.99
CA ARG A 366 9.44 31.28 -9.78
C ARG A 366 8.13 31.01 -9.02
N LEU A 367 8.03 29.88 -8.30
CA LEU A 367 6.87 29.62 -7.43
C LEU A 367 6.79 30.64 -6.30
N ILE A 368 7.93 31.11 -5.77
CA ILE A 368 7.95 32.14 -4.73
C ILE A 368 7.47 33.48 -5.31
N GLU A 369 7.93 33.87 -6.50
CA GLU A 369 7.43 35.05 -7.23
C GLU A 369 5.89 35.00 -7.40
N ARG A 370 5.37 33.91 -7.97
CA ARG A 370 3.91 33.68 -8.16
C ARG A 370 3.13 33.58 -6.84
N GLY A 371 3.77 33.07 -5.79
CA GLY A 371 3.21 32.96 -4.44
C GLY A 371 2.99 34.33 -3.79
N GLY A 372 3.92 35.26 -3.98
CA GLY A 372 3.77 36.65 -3.55
C GLY A 372 2.71 37.40 -4.36
N LEU A 373 2.80 37.33 -5.70
CA LEU A 373 1.89 38.04 -6.62
C LEU A 373 0.42 37.63 -6.44
N GLY A 374 0.13 36.35 -6.19
CA GLY A 374 -1.24 35.86 -5.97
C GLY A 374 -1.74 35.98 -4.52
N GLY A 375 -0.91 36.45 -3.58
CA GLY A 375 -1.27 36.63 -2.18
C GLY A 375 -1.65 35.33 -1.42
N PRO A 376 -2.29 35.44 -0.24
CA PRO A 376 -2.56 34.30 0.68
C PRO A 376 -3.52 33.21 0.17
N LYS A 377 -3.97 33.28 -1.08
CA LYS A 377 -4.77 32.23 -1.74
C LYS A 377 -4.07 31.63 -2.96
N SER A 378 -2.84 32.04 -3.25
CA SER A 378 -2.05 31.53 -4.38
C SER A 378 -1.64 30.08 -4.12
N PRO A 379 -2.01 29.11 -4.99
CA PRO A 379 -1.54 27.72 -4.86
C PRO A 379 -0.02 27.60 -5.00
N ALA A 380 0.66 28.63 -5.52
CA ALA A 380 2.12 28.66 -5.59
C ALA A 380 2.80 28.77 -4.21
N GLN A 381 2.14 29.31 -3.16
CA GLN A 381 2.70 29.35 -1.80
C GLN A 381 2.90 27.93 -1.19
N PRO A 382 1.86 27.08 -1.06
CA PRO A 382 2.03 25.71 -0.59
C PRO A 382 2.89 24.86 -1.56
N ALA A 383 2.84 25.12 -2.87
CA ALA A 383 3.70 24.43 -3.83
C ALA A 383 5.20 24.74 -3.63
N ALA A 384 5.55 26.00 -3.37
CA ALA A 384 6.91 26.39 -3.04
C ALA A 384 7.41 25.65 -1.79
N LEU A 385 6.57 25.54 -0.76
CA LEU A 385 6.92 24.81 0.47
C LEU A 385 7.15 23.31 0.21
N ILE A 386 6.32 22.67 -0.62
CA ILE A 386 6.47 21.25 -0.99
C ILE A 386 7.76 21.03 -1.81
N LEU A 387 8.09 21.93 -2.74
CA LEU A 387 9.32 21.81 -3.54
C LEU A 387 10.60 22.12 -2.72
N ALA A 388 10.54 23.08 -1.79
CA ALA A 388 11.60 23.32 -0.80
C ALA A 388 11.80 22.13 0.14
N ALA A 389 10.72 21.42 0.51
CA ALA A 389 10.81 20.20 1.32
C ALA A 389 11.61 19.09 0.64
N LEU A 390 11.57 18.98 -0.70
CA LEU A 390 12.44 18.07 -1.48
C LEU A 390 13.92 18.51 -1.56
N GLY A 391 14.29 19.65 -0.98
CA GLY A 391 15.69 20.12 -1.00
C GLY A 391 16.08 20.87 -2.27
N ALA A 392 15.11 21.48 -2.97
CA ALA A 392 15.41 22.61 -3.85
C ALA A 392 15.87 23.81 -3.00
N GLU A 393 16.91 24.51 -3.45
CA GLU A 393 17.49 25.65 -2.74
C GLU A 393 16.71 26.94 -3.03
N ILE A 394 16.50 27.76 -2.00
CA ILE A 394 15.83 29.07 -2.12
C ILE A 394 16.89 30.15 -2.37
N GLY A 395 16.75 30.88 -3.49
CA GLY A 395 17.62 32.00 -3.84
C GLY A 395 17.65 33.07 -2.75
N PRO A 396 18.78 33.75 -2.48
CA PRO A 396 18.93 34.68 -1.35
C PRO A 396 17.79 35.70 -1.24
N ASP A 397 17.42 36.34 -2.35
CA ASP A 397 16.40 37.38 -2.41
C ASP A 397 14.97 36.82 -2.20
N ALA A 398 14.73 35.59 -2.63
CA ALA A 398 13.43 34.91 -2.50
C ALA A 398 13.12 34.49 -1.04
N ARG A 399 14.12 34.39 -0.15
CA ARG A 399 13.96 33.92 1.24
C ARG A 399 13.03 34.81 2.07
N ALA A 400 13.15 36.13 1.92
CA ALA A 400 12.31 37.08 2.66
C ALA A 400 10.82 36.96 2.27
N GLN A 401 10.55 36.72 0.99
CA GLN A 401 9.19 36.53 0.46
C GLN A 401 8.62 35.16 0.87
N PHE A 402 9.41 34.09 0.77
CA PHE A 402 9.01 32.74 1.20
C PHE A 402 8.69 32.65 2.70
N ALA A 403 9.42 33.40 3.55
CA ALA A 403 9.17 33.46 4.99
C ALA A 403 7.83 34.11 5.39
N LEU A 404 7.11 34.73 4.44
CA LEU A 404 5.80 35.36 4.64
C LEU A 404 4.63 34.49 4.13
N PHE A 405 4.89 33.27 3.67
CA PHE A 405 3.86 32.41 3.07
C PHE A 405 2.95 31.75 4.12
N ASP A 406 1.65 31.67 3.79
CA ASP A 406 0.68 30.84 4.49
C ASP A 406 0.41 29.56 3.67
N PRO A 407 1.07 28.42 3.99
CA PRO A 407 0.82 27.13 3.34
C PRO A 407 -0.49 26.47 3.79
N GLY A 408 -1.30 27.16 4.61
CA GLY A 408 -2.47 26.62 5.28
C GLY A 408 -2.14 26.05 6.67
N LYS A 409 -3.18 26.00 7.52
CA LYS A 409 -3.08 25.53 8.90
C LYS A 409 -2.69 24.03 8.96
N PRO A 410 -1.61 23.65 9.68
CA PRO A 410 -1.28 22.24 9.90
C PRO A 410 -2.30 21.58 10.84
N ALA A 411 -2.52 20.28 10.62
CA ALA A 411 -3.39 19.43 11.43
C ALA A 411 -2.61 18.51 12.39
N VAL A 412 -1.31 18.27 12.15
CA VAL A 412 -0.49 17.37 12.96
C VAL A 412 0.03 18.10 14.20
N SER A 413 0.06 17.41 15.34
CA SER A 413 0.62 17.97 16.58
C SER A 413 2.15 18.08 16.50
N PRO A 414 2.78 19.15 17.03
CA PRO A 414 4.24 19.31 17.01
C PRO A 414 5.00 18.14 17.65
N ALA A 415 4.40 17.45 18.62
CA ALA A 415 4.98 16.25 19.24
C ALA A 415 5.10 15.07 18.26
N ARG A 416 4.11 14.82 17.38
CA ARG A 416 4.20 13.75 16.36
C ARG A 416 5.20 14.13 15.26
N LEU A 417 5.30 15.41 14.91
CA LEU A 417 6.34 15.90 14.00
C LEU A 417 7.75 15.76 14.61
N ALA A 418 7.94 16.07 15.89
CA ALA A 418 9.23 15.88 16.56
C ALA A 418 9.69 14.41 16.59
N VAL A 419 8.76 13.46 16.79
CA VAL A 419 9.05 12.02 16.68
C VAL A 419 9.46 11.63 15.25
N LEU A 420 8.74 12.14 14.24
CA LEU A 420 9.06 11.93 12.82
C LEU A 420 10.44 12.49 12.44
N ASP A 421 10.73 13.74 12.84
CA ASP A 421 11.99 14.43 12.58
C ASP A 421 13.17 13.69 13.25
N VAL A 422 13.00 13.16 14.47
CA VAL A 422 14.02 12.32 15.16
C VAL A 422 14.22 10.97 14.48
N ALA A 423 13.14 10.31 14.00
CA ALA A 423 13.25 9.05 13.24
C ALA A 423 14.00 9.25 11.91
N ALA A 424 13.71 10.34 11.21
CA ALA A 424 14.33 10.71 9.94
C ALA A 424 15.83 11.05 10.11
N ALA A 425 16.17 11.91 11.07
CA ALA A 425 17.56 12.27 11.37
C ALA A 425 18.42 11.05 11.79
N ALA A 426 17.81 10.09 12.51
CA ALA A 426 18.43 8.82 12.87
C ALA A 426 18.45 7.77 11.74
N ARG A 427 17.95 8.10 10.54
CA ARG A 427 17.84 7.19 9.37
C ARG A 427 17.02 5.91 9.63
N ARG A 428 16.13 5.92 10.62
CA ARG A 428 15.32 4.76 11.04
C ARG A 428 14.11 4.61 10.11
N GLN A 429 14.35 4.05 8.93
CA GLN A 429 13.42 4.05 7.79
C GLN A 429 12.02 3.51 8.12
N GLY A 430 11.92 2.35 8.78
CA GLY A 430 10.63 1.77 9.17
C GLY A 430 9.86 2.64 10.17
N GLU A 431 10.54 3.28 11.13
CA GLU A 431 9.87 4.18 12.08
C GLU A 431 9.40 5.48 11.41
N ALA A 432 10.27 6.12 10.62
CA ALA A 432 9.90 7.33 9.88
C ALA A 432 8.74 7.07 8.92
N ALA A 433 8.75 5.92 8.24
CA ALA A 433 7.64 5.47 7.40
C ALA A 433 6.37 5.21 8.22
N ALA A 434 6.43 4.47 9.34
CA ALA A 434 5.27 4.17 10.18
C ALA A 434 4.60 5.46 10.72
N VAL A 435 5.39 6.44 11.15
CA VAL A 435 4.86 7.73 11.65
C VAL A 435 4.25 8.55 10.51
N ALA A 436 4.93 8.65 9.36
CA ALA A 436 4.40 9.35 8.18
C ALA A 436 3.11 8.69 7.66
N LEU A 437 3.08 7.36 7.58
CA LEU A 437 1.91 6.57 7.19
C LEU A 437 0.75 6.73 8.19
N SER A 438 1.03 6.72 9.49
CA SER A 438 -0.01 6.97 10.50
C SER A 438 -0.59 8.37 10.40
N ILE A 439 0.24 9.40 10.13
CA ILE A 439 -0.21 10.78 9.92
C ILE A 439 -1.08 10.88 8.66
N SER A 440 -0.65 10.28 7.55
CA SER A 440 -1.41 10.31 6.30
C SER A 440 -2.69 9.48 6.36
N ALA A 441 -2.72 8.36 7.09
CA ALA A 441 -3.94 7.64 7.40
C ALA A 441 -4.90 8.50 8.24
N ASP A 442 -4.37 9.31 9.17
CA ASP A 442 -5.17 10.24 9.96
C ASP A 442 -5.78 11.38 9.11
N ALA A 443 -5.14 11.76 8.00
CA ALA A 443 -5.66 12.70 7.00
C ALA A 443 -6.62 12.07 5.95
N GLY A 444 -6.45 10.78 5.65
CA GLY A 444 -7.34 10.01 4.77
C GLY A 444 -7.05 10.15 3.26
N ALA A 445 -8.06 9.89 2.43
CA ALA A 445 -7.91 9.73 0.98
C ALA A 445 -7.39 10.96 0.22
N ALA A 446 -7.58 12.17 0.75
CA ALA A 446 -7.02 13.40 0.19
C ALA A 446 -5.51 13.58 0.51
N GLY A 447 -5.00 12.81 1.47
CA GLY A 447 -3.65 12.93 2.02
C GLY A 447 -3.48 14.18 2.90
N PRO A 448 -2.27 14.40 3.44
CA PRO A 448 -2.00 15.51 4.35
C PRO A 448 -2.17 16.90 3.69
N ALA A 449 -2.57 17.88 4.51
CA ALA A 449 -2.59 19.30 4.16
C ALA A 449 -1.17 19.78 3.78
N PRO A 450 -1.00 20.83 2.97
CA PRO A 450 0.30 21.15 2.36
C PRO A 450 1.44 21.39 3.37
N ALA A 451 1.16 22.04 4.49
CA ALA A 451 2.13 22.27 5.57
C ALA A 451 2.63 20.95 6.21
N ASP A 452 1.70 20.03 6.54
CA ASP A 452 2.03 18.72 7.09
C ASP A 452 2.71 17.83 6.03
N ARG A 453 2.23 17.88 4.78
CA ARG A 453 2.79 17.16 3.65
C ARG A 453 4.24 17.52 3.39
N ALA A 454 4.58 18.81 3.45
CA ALA A 454 5.96 19.27 3.32
C ALA A 454 6.87 18.72 4.44
N ARG A 455 6.37 18.62 5.68
CA ARG A 455 7.10 17.96 6.78
C ARG A 455 7.34 16.47 6.49
N LEU A 456 6.32 15.76 6.02
CA LEU A 456 6.45 14.34 5.68
C LEU A 456 7.40 14.09 4.50
N VAL A 457 7.33 14.90 3.44
CA VAL A 457 8.26 14.86 2.29
C VAL A 457 9.71 15.04 2.76
N ARG A 458 9.95 16.05 3.62
CA ARG A 458 11.27 16.34 4.19
C ARG A 458 11.79 15.17 5.04
N ALA A 459 10.98 14.63 5.94
CA ALA A 459 11.36 13.52 6.80
C ALA A 459 11.60 12.20 6.05
N LEU A 460 10.78 11.88 5.04
CA LEU A 460 10.98 10.71 4.19
C LEU A 460 12.30 10.83 3.39
N LEU A 461 12.59 12.01 2.83
CA LEU A 461 13.85 12.29 2.16
C LEU A 461 15.05 12.14 3.10
N GLU A 462 14.96 12.69 4.31
CA GLU A 462 16.03 12.60 5.32
C GLU A 462 16.24 11.18 5.84
N ALA A 463 15.18 10.36 5.96
CA ALA A 463 15.28 8.92 6.21
C ALA A 463 15.91 8.13 5.03
N GLY A 464 15.94 8.69 3.82
CA GLY A 464 16.42 8.03 2.60
C GLY A 464 15.34 7.27 1.82
N LEU A 465 14.07 7.53 2.11
CA LEU A 465 12.90 7.05 1.36
C LEU A 465 12.60 8.04 0.21
N GLU A 466 13.61 8.29 -0.63
CA GLU A 466 13.58 9.38 -1.61
C GLU A 466 12.48 9.21 -2.67
N ALA A 467 12.27 7.99 -3.17
CA ALA A 467 11.21 7.72 -4.15
C ALA A 467 9.82 8.05 -3.58
N ASP A 468 9.56 7.64 -2.33
CA ASP A 468 8.31 7.87 -1.62
C ASP A 468 8.12 9.37 -1.28
N ALA A 469 9.21 10.07 -0.93
CA ALA A 469 9.21 11.51 -0.73
C ALA A 469 8.86 12.28 -2.01
N ARG A 470 9.46 11.91 -3.16
CA ARG A 470 9.14 12.49 -4.48
C ARG A 470 7.68 12.21 -4.87
N ALA A 471 7.20 10.98 -4.70
CA ALA A 471 5.80 10.62 -4.99
C ALA A 471 4.81 11.44 -4.14
N LEU A 472 5.05 11.57 -2.83
CA LEU A 472 4.21 12.37 -1.93
C LEU A 472 4.23 13.87 -2.24
N ALA A 473 5.35 14.38 -2.77
CA ALA A 473 5.48 15.77 -3.22
C ALA A 473 4.75 16.02 -4.56
N VAL A 474 4.94 15.15 -5.56
CA VAL A 474 4.22 15.20 -6.85
C VAL A 474 2.71 15.13 -6.63
N GLU A 475 2.25 14.20 -5.79
CA GLU A 475 0.86 14.10 -5.37
C GLU A 475 0.33 15.42 -4.77
N GLY A 476 1.13 16.07 -3.91
CA GLY A 476 0.77 17.34 -3.30
C GLY A 476 0.64 18.49 -4.30
N LEU A 477 1.57 18.57 -5.24
CA LEU A 477 1.59 19.59 -6.29
C LEU A 477 0.39 19.41 -7.25
N LEU A 478 0.04 18.17 -7.59
CA LEU A 478 -1.16 17.84 -8.36
C LEU A 478 -2.45 18.14 -7.59
N ALA A 479 -2.51 17.85 -6.29
CA ALA A 479 -3.68 18.09 -5.44
C ALA A 479 -4.06 19.59 -5.37
N LEU A 480 -3.08 20.49 -5.43
CA LEU A 480 -3.31 21.94 -5.49
C LEU A 480 -3.99 22.42 -6.80
N GLN A 481 -4.11 21.55 -7.80
CA GLN A 481 -4.68 21.86 -9.11
C GLN A 481 -5.99 21.09 -9.43
N VAL A 482 -6.44 20.18 -8.55
CA VAL A 482 -7.66 19.36 -8.72
C VAL A 482 -8.80 19.95 -7.87
N LYS A 483 -10.03 19.89 -8.40
CA LYS A 483 -11.25 20.43 -7.77
C LYS A 483 -12.16 19.34 -7.21
#